data_AF-A0A179D4C0-F1
#
_entry.id   AF-A0A179D4C0-F1
#
_cell.length_a   1.000
_cell.length_b   1.000
_cell.length_c   1.000
_cell.angle_alpha   90.00
_cell.angle_beta   90.00
_cell.angle_gamma   90.00
#
_symmetry.space_group_name_H-M   'P 1'
#
loop_
_entity.id
_entity.type
_entity.pdbx_description
1 polymer ?
#
loop_
_entity_poly.entity_id
_entity_poly.type
_entity_poly.pdbx_seq_one_letter_code
_entity_poly.pdbx_strand_id
1 'polypeptide(L)'
;MFKEAGISGIPGLPNLSLAMHGKHAQVNPQPGCYDCHPGPVTKCLRTELEGMQDCEKCHGTLVEMAESLRNGRRPWLEEPKCADCHRGQEIDTGTTLYRNAKGHHGIYCATCHYSPHAWWPSKLDRDNEQVINLQGKAKPLGSGSCLVCHTSIPDGSGPHGYKKEGNEKGREDEDD
;
A
#
# COMPACT_ATOMS: atom_id res chain seq x y z
N MET A 1 24.45 2.35 -12.96
CA MET A 1 24.79 3.77 -12.69
C MET A 1 23.71 4.32 -11.77
N PHE A 2 23.99 4.42 -10.46
CA PHE A 2 23.03 4.91 -9.46
C PHE A 2 23.45 6.31 -9.00
N LYS A 3 22.57 7.30 -9.20
CA LYS A 3 22.67 8.65 -8.67
C LYS A 3 21.30 9.02 -8.15
N GLU A 4 21.16 9.07 -6.83
CA GLU A 4 20.48 10.13 -6.04
C GLU A 4 20.38 9.72 -4.57
N ALA A 5 21.44 10.07 -3.82
CA ALA A 5 21.57 10.31 -2.37
C ALA A 5 23.03 10.00 -1.93
N GLY A 6 23.97 10.82 -2.39
CA GLY A 6 25.10 11.31 -1.59
C GLY A 6 26.31 10.43 -1.28
N ILE A 7 26.21 9.11 -1.11
CA ILE A 7 27.39 8.25 -0.86
C ILE A 7 27.11 6.85 -1.40
N SER A 8 27.95 6.33 -2.29
CA SER A 8 27.94 4.90 -2.60
C SER A 8 28.30 4.13 -1.32
N GLY A 9 27.50 3.12 -0.97
CA GLY A 9 27.79 2.27 0.19
C GLY A 9 29.20 1.71 0.12
N ILE A 10 29.85 1.57 1.28
CA ILE A 10 31.18 0.96 1.36
C ILE A 10 31.04 -0.53 1.02
N PRO A 11 31.78 -1.06 0.02
CA PRO A 11 31.74 -2.47 -0.32
C PRO A 11 32.00 -3.35 0.92
N GLY A 12 31.15 -4.36 1.12
CA GLY A 12 31.23 -5.28 2.26
C GLY A 12 30.55 -4.80 3.54
N LEU A 13 30.09 -3.54 3.63
CA LEU A 13 29.26 -3.10 4.75
C LEU A 13 27.77 -3.21 4.41
N PRO A 14 26.94 -3.76 5.34
CA PRO A 14 25.49 -3.78 5.15
C PRO A 14 24.94 -2.35 5.15
N ASN A 15 23.87 -2.12 4.37
CA ASN A 15 23.08 -0.89 4.52
C ASN A 15 22.40 -0.87 5.91
N LEU A 16 21.97 0.31 6.35
CA LEU A 16 21.39 0.50 7.69
C LEU A 16 20.20 -0.45 7.95
N SER A 17 19.33 -0.65 6.96
CA SER A 17 18.17 -1.53 7.10
C SER A 17 18.62 -2.98 7.36
N LEU A 18 19.60 -3.48 6.61
CA LEU A 18 20.15 -4.82 6.82
C LEU A 18 20.86 -4.94 8.18
N ALA A 19 21.62 -3.92 8.58
CA ALA A 19 22.31 -3.93 9.87
C ALA A 19 21.31 -4.02 11.04
N MET A 20 20.25 -3.21 10.99
CA MET A 20 19.21 -3.19 12.03
C MET A 20 18.42 -4.48 12.05
N HIS A 21 17.78 -4.86 10.93
CA HIS A 21 16.96 -6.08 10.90
C HIS A 21 17.80 -7.34 11.16
N GLY A 22 18.98 -7.45 10.57
CA GLY A 22 19.86 -8.61 10.74
C GLY A 22 20.37 -8.81 12.16
N LYS A 23 20.58 -7.73 12.92
CA LYS A 23 20.97 -7.80 14.33
C LYS A 23 19.78 -8.17 15.22
N HIS A 24 18.64 -7.51 15.03
CA HIS A 24 17.47 -7.69 15.89
C HIS A 24 16.71 -8.99 15.63
N ALA A 25 16.84 -9.57 14.43
CA ALA A 25 16.34 -10.92 14.12
C ALA A 25 16.93 -12.02 15.03
N GLN A 26 18.07 -11.76 15.69
CA GLN A 26 18.75 -12.71 16.56
C GLN A 26 18.47 -12.48 18.06
N VAL A 27 17.66 -11.48 18.40
CA VAL A 27 17.35 -11.11 19.79
C VAL A 27 16.10 -11.87 20.26
N ASN A 28 16.10 -12.31 21.53
CA ASN A 28 14.97 -13.00 22.16
C ASN A 28 14.56 -12.30 23.48
N PRO A 29 13.30 -11.85 23.64
CA PRO A 29 12.23 -11.88 22.64
C PRO A 29 12.54 -10.98 21.43
N GLN A 30 12.00 -11.33 20.26
CA GLN A 30 12.12 -10.43 19.09
C GLN A 30 11.33 -9.14 19.36
N PRO A 31 11.91 -7.97 19.03
CA PRO A 31 11.18 -6.72 19.11
C PRO A 31 10.08 -6.67 18.05
N GLY A 32 8.98 -6.00 18.37
CA GLY A 32 7.92 -5.73 17.41
C GLY A 32 8.32 -4.62 16.44
N CYS A 33 7.65 -4.56 15.29
CA CYS A 33 7.90 -3.55 14.27
C CYS A 33 7.83 -2.11 14.84
N TYR A 34 6.85 -1.86 15.72
CA TYR A 34 6.62 -0.53 16.32
C TYR A 34 7.62 -0.12 17.39
N ASP A 35 8.53 -1.01 17.81
CA ASP A 35 9.62 -0.65 18.72
C ASP A 35 10.66 0.23 18.01
N CYS A 36 10.68 0.22 16.67
CA CYS A 36 11.63 0.97 15.85
C CYS A 36 10.95 1.80 14.74
N HIS A 37 9.90 1.26 14.10
CA HIS A 37 9.11 1.95 13.07
C HIS A 37 7.96 2.71 13.72
N PRO A 38 7.54 3.87 13.18
CA PRO A 38 6.78 4.98 13.79
C PRO A 38 6.09 4.81 15.16
N GLY A 39 6.83 4.31 16.16
CA GLY A 39 6.49 4.13 17.56
C GLY A 39 5.17 3.41 17.87
N PRO A 40 4.94 3.12 19.16
CA PRO A 40 3.64 2.72 19.66
C PRO A 40 2.61 3.87 19.65
N VAL A 41 3.03 5.10 19.32
CA VAL A 41 2.15 6.29 19.30
C VAL A 41 1.65 6.59 17.90
N THR A 42 2.53 6.81 16.92
CA THR A 42 2.11 7.25 15.58
C THR A 42 1.42 6.14 14.80
N LYS A 43 1.81 4.86 15.01
CA LYS A 43 1.16 3.67 14.44
C LYS A 43 0.72 3.86 12.99
N CYS A 44 1.68 4.01 12.09
CA CYS A 44 1.38 4.38 10.70
C CYS A 44 0.41 3.43 9.98
N LEU A 45 0.32 2.16 10.40
CA LEU A 45 -0.66 1.21 9.90
C LEU A 45 -2.03 1.46 10.54
N ARG A 46 -2.87 2.14 9.78
CA ARG A 46 -4.16 2.66 10.18
C ARG A 46 -5.28 2.30 9.21
N THR A 47 -5.10 1.34 8.31
CA THR A 47 -6.23 0.76 7.55
C THR A 47 -7.10 -0.13 8.46
N GLU A 48 -8.41 -0.14 8.21
CA GLU A 48 -9.37 -1.09 8.77
C GLU A 48 -9.57 -2.32 7.90
N LEU A 49 -8.99 -2.36 6.69
CA LEU A 49 -9.10 -3.52 5.81
C LEU A 49 -8.49 -4.77 6.45
N GLU A 50 -9.31 -5.80 6.57
CA GLU A 50 -8.89 -7.11 7.05
C GLU A 50 -7.74 -7.65 6.21
N GLY A 51 -6.78 -8.30 6.87
CA GLY A 51 -5.58 -8.80 6.21
C GLY A 51 -4.47 -7.76 6.05
N MET A 52 -4.75 -6.46 6.16
CA MET A 52 -3.74 -5.40 6.04
C MET A 52 -3.36 -4.73 7.35
N GLN A 53 -3.83 -5.22 8.50
CA GLN A 53 -3.59 -4.57 9.79
C GLN A 53 -2.33 -5.09 10.53
N ASP A 54 -1.61 -6.04 9.93
CA ASP A 54 -0.38 -6.61 10.45
C ASP A 54 0.78 -6.29 9.50
N CYS A 55 1.88 -5.77 10.05
CA CYS A 55 3.06 -5.38 9.29
C CYS A 55 3.68 -6.60 8.59
N GLU A 56 3.71 -7.75 9.28
CA GLU A 56 4.40 -8.94 8.82
C GLU A 56 3.67 -9.62 7.65
N LYS A 57 2.36 -9.38 7.48
CA LYS A 57 1.62 -9.92 6.34
C LYS A 57 2.11 -9.39 4.99
N CYS A 58 2.57 -8.15 4.95
CA CYS A 58 3.12 -7.55 3.73
C CYS A 58 4.64 -7.48 3.77
N HIS A 59 5.21 -7.08 4.91
CA HIS A 59 6.64 -6.87 5.07
C HIS A 59 7.38 -8.06 5.63
N GLY A 60 6.74 -9.14 6.10
CA GLY A 60 7.42 -10.26 6.74
C GLY A 60 8.03 -9.93 8.12
N THR A 61 8.57 -10.98 8.74
CA THR A 61 9.28 -10.94 10.02
C THR A 61 10.64 -10.23 9.93
N LEU A 62 11.27 -9.93 11.07
CA LEU A 62 12.64 -9.38 11.10
C LEU A 62 13.66 -10.30 10.40
N VAL A 63 13.47 -11.62 10.46
CA VAL A 63 14.33 -12.61 9.80
C VAL A 63 14.18 -12.52 8.29
N GLU A 64 12.95 -12.58 7.78
CA GLU A 64 12.65 -12.48 6.35
C GLU A 64 13.07 -11.12 5.77
N MET A 65 12.93 -10.05 6.56
CA MET A 65 13.47 -8.74 6.20
C MET A 65 14.97 -8.75 6.07
N ALA A 66 15.70 -9.28 7.06
CA ALA A 66 17.14 -9.39 6.95
C ALA A 66 17.57 -10.26 5.75
N GLU A 67 16.89 -11.37 5.49
CA GLU A 67 17.18 -12.27 4.37
C GLU A 67 16.90 -11.62 3.01
N SER A 68 15.75 -10.98 2.83
CA SER A 68 15.42 -10.28 1.59
C SER A 68 16.46 -9.20 1.26
N LEU A 69 16.92 -8.46 2.27
CA LEU A 69 17.95 -7.42 2.12
C LEU A 69 19.33 -8.01 1.78
N ARG A 70 19.68 -9.19 2.33
CA ARG A 70 20.89 -9.93 1.92
C ARG A 70 20.80 -10.41 0.47
N ASN A 71 19.60 -10.78 0.03
CA ASN A 71 19.32 -11.24 -1.32
C ASN A 71 19.16 -10.10 -2.34
N GLY A 72 19.44 -8.86 -1.94
CA GLY A 72 19.53 -7.71 -2.84
C GLY A 72 18.30 -6.81 -2.88
N ARG A 73 17.27 -7.07 -2.05
CA ARG A 73 16.14 -6.15 -1.91
C ARG A 73 16.65 -4.77 -1.49
N ARG A 74 16.16 -3.72 -2.16
CA ARG A 74 16.52 -2.33 -1.87
C ARG A 74 15.43 -1.65 -1.02
N PRO A 75 15.72 -1.29 0.25
CA PRO A 75 14.75 -0.59 1.11
C PRO A 75 14.19 0.65 0.43
N TRP A 76 12.88 0.92 0.60
CA TRP A 76 12.15 2.09 0.09
C TRP A 76 11.99 2.16 -1.44
N LEU A 77 12.79 1.39 -2.20
CA LEU A 77 12.72 1.29 -3.65
C LEU A 77 11.95 0.05 -4.10
N GLU A 78 11.95 -0.99 -3.27
CA GLU A 78 11.28 -2.26 -3.50
C GLU A 78 10.40 -2.58 -2.29
N GLU A 79 9.16 -2.11 -2.35
CA GLU A 79 8.14 -2.37 -1.32
C GLU A 79 7.18 -3.47 -1.77
N PRO A 80 6.47 -4.12 -0.83
CA PRO A 80 5.46 -5.12 -1.14
C PRO A 80 4.42 -4.58 -2.11
N LYS A 81 3.96 -5.44 -3.02
CA LYS A 81 2.95 -5.07 -4.01
C LYS A 81 1.58 -5.48 -3.50
N CYS A 82 0.58 -4.67 -3.78
CA CYS A 82 -0.82 -5.03 -3.50
C CYS A 82 -1.20 -6.33 -4.23
N ALA A 83 -0.65 -6.54 -5.43
CA ALA A 83 -0.87 -7.73 -6.26
C ALA A 83 -0.26 -9.02 -5.69
N ASP A 84 0.57 -8.94 -4.64
CA ASP A 84 1.11 -10.13 -3.97
C ASP A 84 0.01 -10.87 -3.17
N CYS A 85 -1.04 -10.16 -2.74
CA CYS A 85 -2.19 -10.73 -2.03
C CYS A 85 -3.52 -10.54 -2.78
N HIS A 86 -3.72 -9.40 -3.44
CA HIS A 86 -4.94 -9.14 -4.21
C HIS A 86 -4.78 -9.65 -5.65
N ARG A 87 -5.77 -10.38 -6.16
CA ARG A 87 -5.77 -10.92 -7.53
C ARG A 87 -6.49 -9.97 -8.50
N GLY A 88 -5.93 -9.81 -9.70
CA GLY A 88 -6.48 -8.97 -10.79
C GLY A 88 -5.38 -8.33 -11.61
N GLN A 89 -5.53 -8.26 -12.94
CA GLN A 89 -4.50 -7.65 -13.80
C GLN A 89 -4.45 -6.13 -13.63
N GLU A 90 -5.56 -5.52 -13.21
CA GLU A 90 -5.75 -4.08 -13.10
C GLU A 90 -5.02 -3.45 -11.89
N ILE A 91 -4.50 -4.28 -10.98
CA ILE A 91 -3.85 -3.85 -9.73
C ILE A 91 -2.34 -4.15 -9.69
N ASP A 92 -1.81 -4.91 -10.66
CA ASP A 92 -0.37 -5.15 -10.74
C ASP A 92 0.34 -3.91 -11.28
N THR A 93 1.15 -3.30 -10.42
CA THR A 93 1.90 -2.07 -10.72
C THR A 93 3.27 -2.36 -11.35
N GLY A 94 3.56 -3.64 -11.63
CA GLY A 94 4.84 -4.09 -12.14
C GLY A 94 5.94 -3.76 -11.15
N THR A 95 6.95 -2.99 -11.56
CA THR A 95 8.03 -2.52 -10.69
C THR A 95 7.79 -1.11 -10.12
N THR A 96 6.64 -0.51 -10.40
CA THR A 96 6.33 0.84 -9.92
C THR A 96 5.74 0.76 -8.53
N LEU A 97 6.35 1.45 -7.56
CA LEU A 97 5.77 1.53 -6.21
C LEU A 97 4.34 2.08 -6.25
N TYR A 98 3.42 1.49 -5.48
CA TYR A 98 2.02 1.92 -5.40
C TYR A 98 1.86 3.44 -5.29
N ARG A 99 2.66 4.12 -4.46
CA ARG A 99 2.58 5.58 -4.26
C ARG A 99 2.82 6.40 -5.54
N ASN A 100 3.51 5.79 -6.51
CA ASN A 100 3.89 6.37 -7.80
C ASN A 100 3.13 5.72 -8.97
N ALA A 101 2.41 4.62 -8.73
CA ALA A 101 1.67 3.91 -9.75
C ALA A 101 0.46 4.73 -10.19
N LYS A 102 0.14 4.63 -11.48
CA LYS A 102 -0.93 5.37 -12.13
C LYS A 102 -1.88 4.40 -12.81
N GLY A 103 -3.16 4.72 -12.76
CA GLY A 103 -4.23 3.95 -13.39
C GLY A 103 -5.09 4.84 -14.28
N HIS A 104 -6.40 4.84 -14.01
CA HIS A 104 -7.44 5.58 -14.75
C HIS A 104 -6.99 6.99 -15.18
N HIS A 105 -6.76 7.17 -16.49
CA HIS A 105 -6.29 8.40 -17.13
C HIS A 105 -5.03 9.03 -16.50
N GLY A 106 -4.11 8.21 -15.99
CA GLY A 106 -2.84 8.69 -15.44
C GLY A 106 -2.93 9.24 -14.02
N ILE A 107 -4.08 9.09 -13.36
CA ILE A 107 -4.25 9.42 -11.94
C ILE A 107 -3.52 8.41 -11.07
N TYR A 108 -2.90 8.88 -9.99
CA TYR A 108 -2.20 8.02 -9.04
C TYR A 108 -3.18 7.10 -8.30
N CYS A 109 -2.78 5.84 -8.06
CA CYS A 109 -3.61 4.90 -7.29
C CYS A 109 -3.98 5.48 -5.91
N ALA A 110 -3.04 6.17 -5.26
CA ALA A 110 -3.23 6.84 -3.98
C ALA A 110 -4.28 7.96 -4.01
N THR A 111 -4.70 8.47 -5.17
CA THR A 111 -5.80 9.44 -5.24
C THR A 111 -7.12 8.80 -4.84
N CYS A 112 -7.41 7.59 -5.32
CA CYS A 112 -8.65 6.89 -4.97
C CYS A 112 -8.48 6.04 -3.71
N HIS A 113 -7.33 5.38 -3.57
CA HIS A 113 -7.05 4.37 -2.55
C HIS A 113 -6.18 4.91 -1.38
N TYR A 114 -5.82 6.19 -1.37
CA TYR A 114 -5.04 6.83 -0.30
C TYR A 114 -3.68 6.17 -0.02
N SER A 115 -3.09 6.41 1.15
CA SER A 115 -1.75 5.89 1.50
C SER A 115 -1.75 4.37 1.72
N PRO A 116 -0.69 3.63 1.37
CA PRO A 116 -0.60 2.17 1.56
C PRO A 116 -0.96 1.68 2.97
N HIS A 117 -0.59 2.46 3.98
CA HIS A 117 -0.82 2.12 5.38
C HIS A 117 -2.12 2.71 5.94
N ALA A 118 -2.87 3.47 5.16
CA ALA A 118 -4.09 4.14 5.60
C ALA A 118 -5.25 3.96 4.62
N TRP A 119 -5.19 2.91 3.80
CA TRP A 119 -6.20 2.65 2.78
C TRP A 119 -7.61 2.58 3.41
N TRP A 120 -8.62 2.95 2.63
CA TRP A 120 -9.99 3.08 3.09
C TRP A 120 -10.66 1.74 3.40
N PRO A 121 -11.47 1.67 4.48
CA PRO A 121 -11.61 2.70 5.51
C PRO A 121 -10.38 2.76 6.42
N SER A 122 -10.03 3.95 6.91
CA SER A 122 -8.98 4.13 7.92
C SER A 122 -9.58 4.01 9.33
N LYS A 123 -8.78 3.56 10.29
CA LYS A 123 -9.05 3.52 11.73
C LYS A 123 -9.12 4.91 12.36
N LEU A 124 -8.62 5.93 11.66
CA LEU A 124 -8.68 7.31 12.10
C LEU A 124 -9.77 8.04 11.33
N ASP A 125 -10.79 8.52 12.04
CA ASP A 125 -11.90 9.31 11.47
C ASP A 125 -11.40 10.44 10.57
N ARG A 126 -10.32 11.11 10.99
CA ARG A 126 -9.72 12.22 10.26
C ARG A 126 -9.24 11.85 8.86
N ASP A 127 -8.70 10.64 8.64
CA ASP A 127 -8.34 10.24 7.28
C ASP A 127 -9.62 10.05 6.43
N ASN A 128 -10.69 9.50 7.02
CA ASN A 128 -11.94 9.22 6.31
C ASN A 128 -12.75 10.49 5.94
N GLU A 129 -12.53 11.61 6.63
CA GLU A 129 -13.27 12.87 6.41
C GLU A 129 -13.34 13.27 4.94
N GLN A 130 -12.21 13.19 4.22
CA GLN A 130 -12.15 13.60 2.81
C GLN A 130 -13.11 12.80 1.95
N VAL A 131 -13.07 11.47 2.03
CA VAL A 131 -13.89 10.60 1.19
C VAL A 131 -15.36 10.62 1.61
N ILE A 132 -15.64 10.78 2.90
CA ILE A 132 -17.01 10.97 3.39
C ILE A 132 -17.59 12.28 2.85
N ASN A 133 -16.85 13.38 2.90
CA ASN A 133 -17.33 14.66 2.39
C ASN A 133 -17.55 14.66 0.87
N LEU A 134 -16.78 13.88 0.11
CA LEU A 134 -16.87 13.83 -1.35
C LEU A 134 -17.94 12.85 -1.88
N GLN A 135 -18.20 11.75 -1.20
CA GLN A 135 -19.10 10.69 -1.71
C GLN A 135 -20.00 10.04 -0.65
N GLY A 136 -20.00 10.55 0.58
CA GLY A 136 -20.86 10.08 1.68
C GLY A 136 -20.41 8.77 2.34
N LYS A 137 -19.24 8.22 1.99
CA LYS A 137 -18.76 6.93 2.52
C LYS A 137 -17.25 6.80 2.54
N ALA A 138 -16.74 6.09 3.56
CA ALA A 138 -15.33 5.74 3.73
C ALA A 138 -14.89 4.58 2.83
N LYS A 139 -14.96 4.78 1.51
CA LYS A 139 -14.53 3.83 0.47
C LYS A 139 -13.62 4.54 -0.54
N PRO A 140 -12.88 3.80 -1.40
CA PRO A 140 -12.14 4.42 -2.49
C PRO A 140 -12.97 5.42 -3.29
N LEU A 141 -12.39 6.58 -3.60
CA LEU A 141 -13.08 7.61 -4.38
C LEU A 141 -13.55 7.04 -5.70
N GLY A 142 -14.80 7.33 -6.07
CA GLY A 142 -15.43 6.79 -7.27
C GLY A 142 -16.19 5.48 -7.05
N SER A 143 -16.09 4.87 -5.86
CA SER A 143 -16.89 3.69 -5.52
C SER A 143 -18.37 4.08 -5.51
N GLY A 144 -19.16 3.63 -6.49
CA GLY A 144 -20.61 3.91 -6.57
C GLY A 144 -21.01 5.33 -6.97
N SER A 145 -20.07 6.21 -7.36
CA SER A 145 -20.41 7.43 -8.10
C SER A 145 -19.18 7.99 -8.81
N CYS A 146 -19.24 8.05 -10.14
CA CYS A 146 -18.19 8.69 -10.95
C CYS A 146 -18.23 10.23 -10.85
N LEU A 147 -19.30 10.79 -10.26
CA LEU A 147 -19.52 12.23 -10.20
C LEU A 147 -18.64 12.96 -9.16
N VAL A 148 -17.89 12.19 -8.36
CA VAL A 148 -16.86 12.73 -7.48
C VAL A 148 -15.78 13.48 -8.27
N CYS A 149 -15.49 13.03 -9.48
CA CYS A 149 -14.48 13.65 -10.35
C CYS A 149 -15.06 14.13 -11.69
N HIS A 150 -16.06 13.44 -12.24
CA HIS A 150 -16.63 13.79 -13.54
C HIS A 150 -17.88 14.66 -13.41
N THR A 151 -18.03 15.65 -14.30
CA THR A 151 -19.24 16.49 -14.37
C THR A 151 -20.45 15.77 -14.96
N SER A 152 -20.23 14.64 -15.65
CA SER A 152 -21.24 13.70 -16.14
C SER A 152 -20.63 12.30 -16.15
N ILE A 153 -21.44 11.25 -16.01
CA ILE A 153 -20.92 9.87 -16.00
C ILE A 153 -20.50 9.49 -17.43
N PRO A 154 -19.20 9.25 -17.69
CA PRO A 154 -18.72 8.88 -19.01
C PRO A 154 -19.25 7.52 -19.45
N ASP A 155 -19.35 7.31 -20.76
CA ASP A 155 -19.60 5.99 -21.33
C ASP A 155 -18.35 5.10 -21.24
N GLY A 156 -18.55 3.81 -21.00
CA GLY A 156 -17.46 2.82 -20.89
C GLY A 156 -17.22 2.31 -19.46
N SER A 157 -16.17 1.51 -19.31
CA SER A 157 -15.75 0.96 -18.02
C SER A 157 -14.79 1.92 -17.31
N GLY A 158 -15.07 2.21 -16.05
CA GLY A 158 -14.17 2.85 -15.10
C GLY A 158 -13.05 1.92 -14.61
N PRO A 159 -12.25 2.38 -13.62
CA PRO A 159 -11.17 1.58 -13.03
C PRO A 159 -11.72 0.25 -12.48
N HIS A 160 -10.92 -0.82 -12.52
CA HIS A 160 -11.32 -2.16 -12.06
C HIS A 160 -12.61 -2.70 -12.71
N GLY A 161 -12.94 -2.23 -13.92
CA GLY A 161 -14.13 -2.68 -14.64
C GLY A 161 -15.46 -2.14 -14.10
N TYR A 162 -15.45 -1.15 -13.17
CA TYR A 162 -16.68 -0.51 -12.71
C TYR A 162 -17.47 0.07 -13.89
N LYS A 163 -18.77 -0.14 -13.94
CA LYS A 163 -19.65 0.40 -14.98
C LYS A 163 -20.64 1.39 -14.39
N LYS A 164 -21.17 2.27 -15.24
CA LYS A 164 -22.30 3.15 -14.92
C LYS A 164 -23.45 2.33 -14.32
N GLU A 165 -24.02 2.80 -13.21
CA GLU A 165 -25.13 2.11 -12.54
C GLU A 165 -26.27 1.81 -13.52
N GLY A 166 -26.74 0.56 -13.53
CA GLY A 166 -27.76 0.08 -14.46
C GLY A 166 -27.43 -1.24 -15.19
N ASN A 167 -26.27 -1.86 -14.94
CA ASN A 167 -26.04 -3.25 -15.33
C ASN A 167 -25.22 -3.94 -14.24
N GLU A 168 -25.95 -4.60 -13.33
CA GLU A 168 -25.38 -5.51 -12.35
C GLU A 168 -24.48 -6.51 -13.07
N LYS A 169 -23.17 -6.38 -12.90
CA LYS A 169 -22.38 -7.56 -12.69
C LYS A 169 -21.96 -7.51 -11.24
N GLY A 170 -22.55 -8.43 -10.48
CA GLY A 170 -22.21 -8.70 -9.10
C GLY A 170 -20.70 -8.73 -8.96
N ARG A 171 -20.22 -7.93 -8.03
CA ARG A 171 -19.04 -8.31 -7.29
C ARG A 171 -19.49 -9.54 -6.51
N GLU A 172 -19.22 -10.71 -7.06
CA GLU A 172 -19.01 -11.87 -6.19
C GLU A 172 -17.81 -11.45 -5.34
N ASP A 173 -18.14 -10.96 -4.16
CA ASP A 173 -17.22 -10.88 -3.05
C ASP A 173 -16.82 -12.35 -2.77
N GLU A 174 -15.79 -12.83 -3.46
CA GLU A 174 -14.98 -13.94 -2.99
C GLU A 174 -14.15 -13.40 -1.83
N ASP A 175 -14.83 -13.29 -0.69
CA ASP A 175 -14.24 -13.40 0.63
C ASP A 175 -13.60 -14.80 0.71
N ASP A 176 -12.27 -14.85 0.61
CA ASP A 176 -11.42 -15.94 1.10
C ASP A 176 -10.49 -15.37 2.19
#